data_AF-A0A173S1T0-F1
#
_entry.id   AF-A0A173S1T0-F1
#
_cell.length_a   1.000
_cell.length_b   1.000
_cell.length_c   1.000
_cell.angle_alpha   90.00
_cell.angle_beta   90.00
_cell.angle_gamma   90.00
#
_symmetry.space_group_name_H-M   'P 1'
#
loop_
_entity.id
_entity.type
_entity.pdbx_description
1 polymer ?
#
loop_
_entity_poly.entity_id
_entity_poly.type
_entity_poly.pdbx_seq_one_letter_code
_entity_poly.pdbx_strand_id
1 'polypeptide(L)'
;MTTEAEIESFNIIRGMLADTVPIEDIKYKDTESYFGILYKNNSWKQICRINLDTRKKQLLIPDENKKFIRFYIESLNDLYKYKDKLIEVLNRYLVR
;
A
#
# COMPACT_ATOMS: atom_id res chain seq x y z
N MET A 1 -16.99 4.20 0.42
CA MET A 1 -17.46 2.90 -0.09
C MET A 1 -16.31 2.37 -0.91
N THR A 2 -15.84 1.17 -0.60
CA THR A 2 -14.67 0.62 -1.29
C THR A 2 -15.02 0.25 -2.73
N THR A 3 -14.18 0.67 -3.67
CA THR A 3 -14.33 0.44 -5.11
C THR A 3 -13.63 -0.85 -5.56
N GLU A 4 -14.02 -1.39 -6.71
CA GLU A 4 -13.37 -2.57 -7.30
C GLU A 4 -11.87 -2.33 -7.56
N ALA A 5 -11.52 -1.13 -8.04
CA ALA A 5 -10.13 -0.77 -8.32
C ALA A 5 -9.27 -0.70 -7.06
N GLU A 6 -9.83 -0.29 -5.91
CA GLU A 6 -9.14 -0.33 -4.62
C GLU A 6 -8.91 -1.78 -4.15
N ILE A 7 -9.92 -2.64 -4.29
CA ILE A 7 -9.79 -4.08 -3.98
C ILE A 7 -8.77 -4.75 -4.89
N GLU A 8 -8.76 -4.42 -6.18
CA GLU A 8 -7.78 -4.93 -7.13
C GLU A 8 -6.36 -4.47 -6.75
N SER A 9 -6.20 -3.18 -6.43
CA SER A 9 -4.92 -2.63 -5.97
C SER A 9 -4.43 -3.33 -4.69
N PHE A 10 -5.33 -3.61 -3.74
CA PHE A 10 -5.03 -4.38 -2.55
C PHE A 10 -4.54 -5.79 -2.90
N ASN A 11 -5.24 -6.50 -3.79
CA ASN A 11 -4.88 -7.86 -4.17
C ASN A 11 -3.52 -7.92 -4.88
N ILE A 12 -3.23 -6.96 -5.76
CA ILE A 12 -1.92 -6.81 -6.43
C ILE A 12 -0.82 -6.63 -5.38
N ILE A 13 -0.98 -5.68 -4.45
CA ILE A 13 0.03 -5.41 -3.41
C ILE A 13 0.17 -6.58 -2.44
N ARG A 14 -0.94 -7.18 -2.03
CA ARG A 14 -0.92 -8.38 -1.18
C ARG A 14 -0.17 -9.53 -1.84
N GLY A 15 -0.40 -9.77 -3.13
CA GLY A 15 0.33 -10.77 -3.90
C GLY A 15 1.82 -10.45 -4.02
N MET A 16 2.17 -9.18 -4.28
CA MET A 16 3.58 -8.76 -4.37
C MET A 16 4.38 -8.98 -3.07
N LEU A 17 3.70 -8.98 -1.93
CA LEU A 17 4.31 -9.07 -0.60
C LEU A 17 4.16 -10.46 0.05
N ALA A 18 3.49 -11.41 -0.63
CA ALA A 18 3.22 -12.76 -0.13
C ALA A 18 4.51 -13.56 0.17
N ASP A 19 5.60 -13.26 -0.54
CA ASP A 19 6.90 -13.90 -0.31
C ASP A 19 7.65 -13.33 0.91
N THR A 20 7.17 -12.23 1.48
CA THR A 20 7.82 -11.53 2.60
C THR A 20 7.12 -11.79 3.93
N VAL A 21 5.78 -11.85 3.94
CA VAL A 21 4.96 -12.12 5.14
C VAL A 21 3.72 -12.93 4.77
N PRO A 22 3.09 -13.63 5.72
CA PRO A 22 1.79 -14.27 5.50
C PRO A 22 0.76 -13.26 4.98
N ILE A 23 0.01 -13.63 3.94
CA ILE A 23 -0.93 -12.73 3.27
C ILE A 23 -2.05 -12.24 4.20
N GLU A 24 -2.36 -13.00 5.25
CA GLU A 24 -3.31 -12.64 6.29
C GLU A 24 -2.85 -11.45 7.14
N ASP A 25 -1.56 -11.17 7.21
CA ASP A 25 -1.03 -10.01 7.92
C ASP A 25 -1.17 -8.72 7.10
N ILE A 26 -1.47 -8.80 5.80
CA ILE A 26 -1.68 -7.64 4.94
C ILE A 26 -3.17 -7.32 4.93
N LYS A 27 -3.53 -6.21 5.57
CA LYS A 27 -4.92 -5.75 5.69
C LYS A 27 -5.11 -4.43 4.96
N TYR A 28 -6.35 -4.10 4.63
CA TYR A 28 -6.71 -2.78 4.12
C TYR A 28 -7.66 -2.05 5.08
N LYS A 29 -7.70 -0.73 4.96
CA LYS A 29 -8.63 0.15 5.64
C LYS A 29 -9.07 1.25 4.68
N ASP A 30 -10.37 1.27 4.40
CA ASP A 30 -11.02 2.35 3.66
C ASP A 30 -11.15 3.58 4.58
N THR A 31 -10.84 4.76 4.05
CA THR A 31 -10.96 6.05 4.73
C THR A 31 -11.48 7.09 3.75
N GLU A 32 -12.04 8.19 4.25
CA GLU A 32 -12.59 9.25 3.41
C GLU A 32 -11.59 9.86 2.41
N SER A 33 -10.28 9.87 2.75
CA SER A 33 -9.26 10.53 1.93
C SER A 33 -8.35 9.59 1.15
N TYR A 34 -8.33 8.30 1.50
CA TYR A 34 -7.46 7.30 0.88
C TYR A 34 -7.84 5.87 1.27
N PHE A 35 -7.40 4.93 0.45
CA PHE A 35 -7.43 3.51 0.75
C PHE A 35 -6.08 3.05 1.32
N GLY A 36 -6.04 2.68 2.60
CA GLY A 36 -4.81 2.32 3.31
C GLY A 36 -4.53 0.83 3.27
N ILE A 37 -3.27 0.45 3.05
CA ILE A 37 -2.78 -0.94 3.17
C ILE A 37 -1.80 -1.00 4.34
N LEU A 38 -2.02 -1.94 5.24
CA LEU A 38 -1.49 -1.98 6.60
C LEU A 38 -0.91 -3.36 6.91
N TYR A 39 0.17 -3.39 7.67
CA TYR A 39 0.66 -4.62 8.27
C TYR A 39 -0.04 -4.86 9.62
N LYS A 40 -0.57 -6.08 9.82
CA LYS A 40 -1.27 -6.56 11.02
C LYS A 40 -2.39 -5.63 11.51
N ASN A 41 -3.14 -5.03 10.58
CA ASN A 41 -4.20 -4.07 10.89
C ASN A 41 -3.75 -2.90 11.80
N ASN A 42 -2.46 -2.56 11.81
CA ASN A 42 -1.92 -1.55 12.71
C ASN A 42 -1.74 -0.22 11.97
N SER A 43 -2.47 0.81 12.40
CA SER A 43 -2.44 2.14 11.78
C SER A 43 -1.06 2.83 11.82
N TRP A 44 -0.15 2.39 12.71
CA TRP A 44 1.24 2.85 12.75
C TRP A 44 2.19 2.11 11.81
N LYS A 45 1.73 0.98 11.25
CA LYS A 45 2.48 0.14 10.30
C LYS A 45 1.80 0.16 8.92
N GLN A 46 1.64 1.36 8.36
CA GLN A 46 1.10 1.57 7.02
C GLN A 46 2.12 1.20 5.95
N ILE A 47 1.80 0.22 5.10
CA ILE A 47 2.65 -0.18 3.98
C ILE A 47 2.57 0.87 2.87
N CYS A 48 1.35 1.28 2.51
CA CYS A 48 1.10 2.36 1.56
C CYS A 48 -0.33 2.88 1.67
N ARG A 49 -0.62 3.95 0.94
CA ARG A 49 -1.97 4.49 0.71
C ARG A 49 -2.20 4.65 -0.78
N ILE A 50 -3.44 4.43 -1.20
CA ILE A 50 -3.87 4.58 -2.59
C ILE A 50 -4.97 5.62 -2.63
N ASN A 51 -4.94 6.49 -3.63
CA ASN A 51 -6.04 7.38 -3.94
C ASN A 51 -6.28 7.35 -5.46
N LEU A 52 -7.38 6.73 -5.86
CA LEU A 52 -7.76 6.55 -7.27
C LEU A 52 -8.80 7.57 -7.74
N ASP A 53 -9.53 8.20 -6.81
CA ASP A 53 -10.62 9.16 -7.11
C ASP A 53 -10.13 10.56 -7.49
N THR A 54 -8.81 10.78 -7.41
CA THR A 54 -8.20 12.03 -7.87
C THR A 54 -7.97 12.03 -9.38
N ARG A 55 -7.90 13.24 -9.97
CA ARG A 55 -7.59 13.43 -11.41
C ARG A 55 -6.33 12.66 -11.88
N LYS A 56 -5.37 12.43 -10.98
CA LYS A 56 -4.19 11.61 -11.21
C LYS A 56 -4.10 10.58 -10.10
N LYS A 57 -4.26 9.30 -10.41
CA LYS A 57 -4.15 8.20 -9.44
C LYS A 57 -2.81 8.27 -8.70
N GLN A 58 -2.85 8.03 -7.39
CA GLN A 58 -1.71 8.26 -6.51
C GLN A 58 -1.43 7.03 -5.65
N LEU A 59 -0.17 6.68 -5.54
CA LEU A 59 0.39 5.77 -4.55
C LEU A 59 1.22 6.59 -3.57
N LEU A 60 0.98 6.45 -2.28
CA LEU A 60 1.78 7.09 -1.24
C LEU A 60 2.48 6.02 -0.41
N ILE A 61 3.80 6.11 -0.30
CA ILE A 61 4.63 5.14 0.44
C ILE A 61 5.36 5.90 1.55
N PRO A 62 5.32 5.43 2.81
CA PRO A 62 6.07 6.09 3.87
C PRO A 62 7.56 5.82 3.74
N ASP A 63 8.37 6.84 3.99
CA ASP A 63 9.82 6.71 4.16
C ASP A 63 10.18 6.17 5.55
N GLU A 64 11.48 6.11 5.85
CA GLU A 64 12.04 5.73 7.16
C GLU A 64 11.56 6.62 8.32
N ASN A 65 11.22 7.88 8.03
CA ASN A 65 10.72 8.88 8.99
C ASN A 65 9.19 8.89 9.08
N LYS A 66 8.52 7.90 8.48
CA LYS A 66 7.05 7.80 8.37
C LYS A 66 6.39 8.96 7.60
N LYS A 67 7.16 9.74 6.84
CA LYS A 67 6.62 10.75 5.92
C LYS A 67 6.23 10.09 4.62
N PHE A 68 5.04 10.42 4.10
CA PHE A 68 4.54 9.81 2.87
C PHE A 68 5.11 10.51 1.63
N ILE A 69 5.79 9.74 0.80
CA ILE A 69 6.24 10.15 -0.53
C ILE A 69 5.13 9.78 -1.53
N ARG A 70 4.74 10.75 -2.37
CA ARG A 70 3.69 10.58 -3.39
C ARG A 70 4.29 10.19 -4.72
N PHE A 71 3.70 9.18 -5.34
CA PHE A 71 3.97 8.71 -6.69
C PHE A 71 2.68 8.75 -7.51
N TYR A 72 2.77 9.20 -8.75
CA TYR A 72 1.64 9.16 -9.68
C TYR A 72 1.69 7.88 -10.49
N ILE A 73 0.53 7.27 -10.69
CA ILE A 73 0.35 6.08 -11.51
C ILE A 73 -0.70 6.37 -12.59
N GLU A 74 -0.54 5.77 -13.76
CA GLU A 74 -1.49 5.86 -14.86
C GLU A 74 -2.44 4.65 -14.83
N SER A 75 -1.91 3.49 -14.43
CA SER A 75 -2.64 2.23 -14.31
C SER A 75 -2.25 1.45 -13.05
N LEU A 76 -3.03 0.43 -12.70
CA LEU A 76 -2.69 -0.45 -11.57
C LEU A 76 -1.43 -1.28 -11.83
N ASN A 77 -1.07 -1.50 -13.10
CA ASN A 77 0.19 -2.16 -13.46
C ASN A 77 1.42 -1.36 -13.03
N ASP A 78 1.30 -0.04 -12.85
CA ASP A 78 2.41 0.76 -12.35
C ASP A 78 2.78 0.43 -10.90
N LEU A 79 1.90 -0.23 -10.13
CA LEU A 79 2.19 -0.66 -8.77
C LEU A 79 3.41 -1.61 -8.72
N TYR A 80 3.61 -2.44 -9.74
CA TYR A 80 4.77 -3.34 -9.84
C TYR A 80 6.11 -2.60 -9.86
N LYS A 81 6.15 -1.36 -10.36
CA LYS A 81 7.36 -0.52 -10.36
C LYS A 81 7.83 -0.15 -8.95
N TYR A 82 6.96 -0.31 -7.95
CA TYR A 82 7.22 0.08 -6.56
C TYR A 82 7.33 -1.13 -5.61
N LYS A 83 7.37 -2.37 -6.14
CA LYS A 83 7.47 -3.61 -5.33
C LYS A 83 8.58 -3.53 -4.28
N ASP A 84 9.79 -3.18 -4.70
CA ASP A 84 10.95 -3.16 -3.79
C ASP A 84 10.79 -2.12 -2.67
N LYS A 85 10.19 -0.96 -2.96
CA LYS A 85 9.90 0.06 -1.94
C LYS A 85 8.87 -0.42 -0.92
N LEU A 86 7.85 -1.17 -1.36
CA LEU A 86 6.84 -1.74 -0.47
C LEU A 86 7.45 -2.83 0.43
N ILE A 87 8.33 -3.68 -0.13
CA ILE A 87 9.09 -4.67 0.63
C ILE A 87 9.99 -3.99 1.68
N GLU A 88 10.68 -2.92 1.30
CA GLU A 88 11.52 -2.14 2.22
C GLU A 88 10.71 -1.60 3.41
N VAL A 89 9.51 -1.04 3.15
CA VAL A 89 8.60 -0.56 4.21
C VAL A 89 8.22 -1.70 5.16
N LEU A 90 7.85 -2.85 4.59
CA LEU A 90 7.44 -4.02 5.34
C LEU A 90 8.59 -4.57 6.21
N ASN A 91 9.81 -4.63 5.67
CA ASN A 91 11.00 -5.08 6.39
C ASN A 91 11.29 -4.21 7.63
N ARG A 92 11.04 -2.89 7.56
CA ARG A 92 11.16 -2.01 8.74
C ARG A 92 10.20 -2.38 9.87
N TYR A 93 9.13 -3.12 9.59
CA TYR A 93 8.17 -3.60 10.58
C TYR A 93 8.46 -4.98 11.15
N LEU A 94 9.38 -5.73 10.53
CA LEU A 94 9.82 -7.06 10.95
C LEU A 94 11.04 -7.00 11.88
N VAL A 95 11.89 -6.00 11.71
CA VAL A 95 13.12 -5.81 12.49
C VAL A 95 12.85 -5.13 13.86
N ARG A 96 11.58 -4.96 14.25
CA ARG A 96 11.16 -4.29 15.50
C ARG A 96 10.02 -5.00 16.21
#